data_AF-A0A5C6FHE3-F1
#
_entry.id   AF-A0A5C6FHE3-F1
#
_cell.length_a   1.000
_cell.length_b   1.000
_cell.length_c   1.000
_cell.angle_alpha   90.00
_cell.angle_beta   90.00
_cell.angle_gamma   90.00
#
_symmetry.space_group_name_H-M   'P 1'
#
loop_
_entity.id
_entity.type
_entity.pdbx_description
1 polymer ?
#
loop_
_entity_poly.entity_id
_entity_poly.type
_entity_poly.pdbx_seq_one_letter_code
_entity_poly.pdbx_strand_id
1 'polypeptide(L)'
;MITKESDPPALRVHAIVMQILEFIDAEELHGLIWWRTDGEYAPITFWTNSNDLLAWGCADGEEINEETLPLLKRSVEDCKAIDPVCGAITGCELFACRMNKMRPQGAAYPKERELWHLFDACGPEREVGTGNPYKPGEYKSA
;
A
#
# COMPACT_ATOMS: atom_id res chain seq x y z
N MET A 1 -12.25 -20.95 34.82
CA MET A 1 -11.83 -19.96 33.81
C MET A 1 -10.48 -20.40 33.30
N ILE A 2 -10.40 -20.90 32.07
CA ILE A 2 -9.13 -21.16 31.41
C ILE A 2 -8.69 -19.81 30.84
N THR A 3 -7.64 -19.22 31.39
CA THR A 3 -6.97 -18.07 30.81
C THR A 3 -6.42 -18.52 29.46
N LYS A 4 -6.86 -17.91 28.35
CA LYS A 4 -6.17 -18.06 27.06
C LYS A 4 -4.74 -17.57 27.27
N GLU A 5 -3.79 -18.50 27.33
CA GLU A 5 -2.37 -18.13 27.17
C GLU A 5 -2.25 -17.48 25.80
N SER A 6 -1.78 -16.24 25.78
CA SER A 6 -1.35 -15.58 24.55
C SER A 6 -0.13 -16.31 24.00
N ASP A 7 -0.10 -16.56 22.70
CA ASP A 7 1.04 -17.22 22.05
C ASP A 7 2.37 -16.53 22.38
N PRO A 8 3.47 -17.28 22.56
CA PRO A 8 4.77 -16.69 22.81
C PRO A 8 5.19 -15.80 21.62
N PRO A 9 5.85 -14.65 21.88
CA PRO A 9 6.12 -13.62 20.87
C PRO A 9 6.76 -14.13 19.57
N ALA A 10 7.66 -15.12 19.65
CA ALA A 10 8.33 -15.70 18.49
C ALA A 10 7.38 -16.46 17.54
N LEU A 11 6.38 -17.17 18.08
CA LEU A 11 5.38 -17.87 17.26
C LEU A 11 4.46 -16.88 16.55
N ARG A 12 4.11 -15.76 17.21
CA ARG A 12 3.31 -14.69 16.62
C ARG A 12 4.05 -13.99 15.47
N VAL A 13 5.33 -13.66 15.65
CA VAL A 13 6.17 -13.07 14.59
C VAL A 13 6.27 -14.01 13.39
N HIS A 14 6.50 -15.30 13.61
CA HIS A 14 6.53 -16.28 12.52
C HIS A 14 5.20 -16.32 11.74
N ALA A 15 4.07 -16.32 12.46
CA ALA A 15 2.75 -16.40 11.84
C ALA A 15 2.42 -15.18 10.95
N ILE A 16 2.77 -13.96 11.36
CA ILE A 16 2.51 -12.78 10.53
C ILE A 16 3.43 -12.70 9.31
N VAL A 17 4.72 -13.06 9.47
CA VAL A 17 5.67 -13.11 8.35
C VAL A 17 5.17 -14.07 7.27
N MET A 18 4.74 -15.28 7.66
CA MET A 18 4.22 -16.26 6.70
C MET A 18 2.96 -15.76 6.00
N GLN A 19 2.03 -15.11 6.72
CA GLN A 19 0.84 -14.53 6.09
C GLN A 19 1.16 -13.42 5.07
N ILE A 20 2.18 -12.60 5.33
CA ILE A 20 2.62 -11.55 4.40
C ILE A 20 3.26 -12.20 3.17
N LEU A 21 4.13 -13.20 3.35
CA LEU A 21 4.78 -13.91 2.25
C LEU A 21 3.78 -14.68 1.37
N GLU A 22 2.80 -15.37 1.98
CA GLU A 22 1.71 -16.03 1.26
C GLU A 22 0.87 -15.05 0.46
N PHE A 23 0.60 -13.86 1.03
CA PHE A 23 -0.13 -12.81 0.32
C PHE A 23 0.68 -12.25 -0.85
N ILE A 24 1.98 -12.02 -0.67
CA ILE A 24 2.89 -11.59 -1.74
C ILE A 24 2.90 -12.57 -2.90
N ASP A 25 2.94 -13.87 -2.61
CA ASP A 25 2.92 -14.94 -3.61
C ASP A 25 1.58 -15.03 -4.33
N ALA A 26 0.47 -15.06 -3.58
CA ALA A 26 -0.87 -15.17 -4.15
C ALA A 26 -1.26 -13.98 -5.05
N GLU A 27 -0.71 -12.79 -4.79
CA GLU A 27 -1.01 -11.56 -5.51
C GLU A 27 0.13 -11.11 -6.46
N GLU A 28 1.18 -11.93 -6.61
CA GLU A 28 2.35 -11.66 -7.46
C GLU A 28 3.05 -10.30 -7.17
N LEU A 29 3.08 -9.87 -5.90
CA LEU A 29 3.54 -8.53 -5.48
C LEU A 29 5.06 -8.44 -5.20
N HIS A 30 5.87 -9.35 -5.75
CA HIS A 30 7.30 -9.49 -5.41
C HIS A 30 8.14 -8.24 -5.67
N GLY A 31 7.73 -7.38 -6.62
CA GLY A 31 8.41 -6.12 -6.94
C GLY A 31 7.88 -4.90 -6.18
N LEU A 32 6.80 -5.05 -5.41
CA LEU A 32 6.04 -3.94 -4.82
C LEU A 32 6.10 -3.92 -3.29
N ILE A 33 6.38 -5.07 -2.68
CA ILE A 33 6.59 -5.17 -1.23
C ILE A 33 8.06 -5.33 -0.93
N TRP A 34 8.62 -4.38 -0.18
CA TRP A 34 10.04 -4.33 0.17
C TRP A 34 10.24 -4.80 1.60
N TRP A 35 11.46 -5.23 1.95
CA TRP A 35 11.76 -5.71 3.30
C TRP A 35 13.20 -5.45 3.73
N ARG A 36 13.42 -5.37 5.06
CA ARG A 36 14.74 -5.33 5.71
C ARG A 36 14.71 -6.22 6.94
N THR A 37 15.89 -6.59 7.44
CA THR A 37 16.06 -7.58 8.53
C THR A 37 17.09 -7.14 9.59
N ASP A 38 17.59 -5.90 9.49
CA ASP A 38 18.72 -5.39 10.27
C ASP A 38 18.31 -4.32 11.28
N GLY A 39 19.05 -4.24 12.40
CA GLY A 39 18.87 -3.18 13.40
C GLY A 39 17.46 -3.16 13.98
N GLU A 40 16.79 -2.01 13.89
CA GLU A 40 15.40 -1.83 14.34
C GLU A 40 14.37 -2.60 13.50
N TYR A 41 14.76 -3.07 12.31
CA TYR A 41 13.91 -3.84 11.39
C TYR A 41 14.08 -5.37 11.55
N ALA A 42 14.83 -5.81 12.56
CA ALA A 42 14.97 -7.22 12.87
C ALA A 42 13.69 -7.77 13.55
N PRO A 43 13.31 -9.04 13.32
CA PRO A 43 13.95 -9.98 12.41
C PRO A 43 13.60 -9.75 10.94
N ILE A 44 12.46 -9.12 10.66
CA ILE A 44 12.05 -8.64 9.34
C ILE A 44 10.94 -7.59 9.48
N THR A 45 10.97 -6.55 8.64
CA THR A 45 9.90 -5.57 8.47
C THR A 45 9.59 -5.44 6.98
N PHE A 46 8.33 -5.21 6.63
CA PHE A 46 7.83 -5.12 5.25
C PHE A 46 7.21 -3.74 4.99
N TRP A 47 7.29 -3.25 3.75
CA TRP A 47 6.66 -1.99 3.34
C TRP A 47 6.09 -2.04 1.93
N THR A 48 5.01 -1.29 1.68
CA THR A 48 4.67 -0.84 0.32
C THR A 48 5.34 0.50 0.06
N ASN A 49 5.94 0.67 -1.13
CA ASN A 49 6.49 1.96 -1.52
C ASN A 49 5.37 3.00 -1.74
N SER A 50 5.51 4.20 -1.16
CA SER A 50 4.56 5.32 -1.29
C SER A 50 5.18 6.60 -1.87
N ASN A 51 6.40 6.54 -2.37
CA ASN A 51 7.24 7.62 -2.92
C ASN A 51 6.52 8.74 -3.70
N ASP A 52 6.71 8.79 -5.03
CA ASP A 52 6.14 9.79 -5.93
C ASP A 52 4.61 9.68 -6.02
N LEU A 53 4.01 8.69 -5.35
CA LEU A 53 2.56 8.59 -5.18
C LEU A 53 2.01 9.77 -4.38
N LEU A 54 2.64 10.12 -3.25
CA LEU A 54 2.14 11.13 -2.32
C LEU A 54 2.99 12.41 -2.30
N ALA A 55 4.30 12.30 -2.51
CA ALA A 55 5.24 13.43 -2.55
C ALA A 55 6.45 13.15 -3.46
N TRP A 56 6.84 14.13 -4.30
CA TRP A 56 7.93 13.95 -5.26
C TRP A 56 9.30 13.77 -4.62
N GLY A 57 10.09 12.86 -5.18
CA GLY A 57 11.50 12.66 -4.83
C GLY A 57 11.70 12.05 -3.45
N CYS A 58 10.66 11.44 -2.90
CA CYS A 58 10.70 10.78 -1.60
C CYS A 58 11.09 9.30 -1.71
N ALA A 59 11.51 8.73 -0.59
CA ALA A 59 11.74 7.29 -0.42
C ALA A 59 10.85 6.74 0.71
N ASP A 60 9.61 7.23 0.76
CA ASP A 60 8.64 6.90 1.80
C ASP A 60 8.00 5.52 1.51
N GLY A 61 7.54 4.87 2.56
CA GLY A 61 6.83 3.60 2.47
C GLY A 61 5.95 3.36 3.68
N GLU A 62 4.87 2.62 3.46
CA GLU A 62 3.92 2.26 4.50
C GLU A 62 4.23 0.87 5.05
N GLU A 63 4.42 0.78 6.36
CA GLU A 63 4.75 -0.49 7.02
C GLU A 63 3.58 -1.48 6.94
N ILE A 64 3.92 -2.72 6.62
CA ILE A 64 3.01 -3.87 6.63
C ILE A 64 3.30 -4.69 7.88
N ASN A 65 2.35 -4.69 8.79
CA ASN A 65 2.37 -5.47 10.02
C ASN A 65 0.99 -6.07 10.27
N GLU A 66 0.79 -6.68 11.45
CA GLU A 66 -0.47 -7.33 11.81
C GLU A 66 -1.68 -6.39 11.76
N GLU A 67 -1.48 -5.10 12.07
CA GLU A 67 -2.55 -4.11 12.09
C GLU A 67 -2.89 -3.59 10.69
N THR A 68 -1.88 -3.44 9.83
CA THR A 68 -2.03 -2.81 8.50
C THR A 68 -2.26 -3.81 7.36
N LEU A 69 -1.86 -5.07 7.52
CA LEU A 69 -2.06 -6.13 6.52
C LEU A 69 -3.53 -6.29 6.07
N PRO A 70 -4.55 -6.25 6.97
CA PRO A 70 -5.94 -6.30 6.54
C PRO A 70 -6.34 -5.15 5.60
N LEU A 71 -5.81 -3.95 5.82
CA LEU A 71 -6.07 -2.80 4.96
C LEU A 71 -5.41 -2.96 3.60
N LEU A 72 -4.19 -3.50 3.54
CA LEU A 72 -3.52 -3.82 2.29
C LEU A 72 -4.33 -4.85 1.48
N LYS A 73 -4.72 -5.97 2.10
CA LYS A 73 -5.54 -7.03 1.47
C LYS A 73 -6.81 -6.45 0.86
N ARG A 74 -7.55 -5.66 1.65
CA ARG A 74 -8.77 -5.00 1.18
C ARG A 74 -8.52 -4.04 0.02
N SER A 75 -7.39 -3.31 0.03
CA SER A 75 -7.06 -2.36 -1.05
C SER A 75 -6.77 -3.09 -2.36
N VAL A 76 -6.09 -4.22 -2.29
CA VAL A 76 -5.89 -5.13 -3.44
C VAL A 76 -7.22 -5.71 -3.93
N GLU A 77 -8.07 -6.21 -3.03
CA GLU A 77 -9.38 -6.75 -3.40
C GLU A 77 -10.29 -5.71 -4.07
N ASP A 78 -10.37 -4.50 -3.51
CA ASP A 78 -11.19 -3.41 -4.06
C ASP A 78 -10.74 -3.01 -5.47
N CYS A 79 -9.43 -2.93 -5.71
CA CYS A 79 -8.88 -2.64 -7.03
C CYS A 79 -9.08 -3.81 -8.02
N LYS A 80 -8.86 -5.06 -7.59
CA LYS A 80 -9.06 -6.26 -8.44
C LYS A 80 -10.51 -6.46 -8.85
N ALA A 81 -11.47 -6.00 -8.05
CA ALA A 81 -12.89 -6.01 -8.40
C ALA A 81 -13.21 -5.16 -9.63
N ILE A 82 -12.35 -4.19 -9.97
CA ILE A 82 -12.51 -3.28 -11.11
C ILE A 82 -11.53 -3.64 -12.22
N ASP A 83 -10.26 -3.90 -11.88
CA ASP A 83 -9.22 -4.33 -12.81
C ASP A 83 -8.58 -5.65 -12.31
N PRO A 84 -9.03 -6.82 -12.83
CA PRO A 84 -8.49 -8.11 -12.41
C PRO A 84 -7.03 -8.36 -12.81
N VAL A 85 -6.47 -7.57 -13.73
CA VAL A 85 -5.11 -7.79 -14.27
C VAL A 85 -4.10 -6.94 -13.49
N CYS A 86 -4.33 -5.64 -13.39
CA CYS A 86 -3.40 -4.72 -12.73
C CYS A 86 -3.85 -4.30 -11.32
N GLY A 87 -5.04 -4.71 -10.87
CA GLY A 87 -5.63 -4.24 -9.61
C GLY A 87 -4.80 -4.55 -8.37
N ALA A 88 -4.00 -5.62 -8.36
CA ALA A 88 -3.10 -5.89 -7.24
C ALA A 88 -2.01 -4.81 -7.10
N ILE A 89 -1.45 -4.36 -8.23
CA ILE A 89 -0.43 -3.29 -8.27
C ILE A 89 -1.03 -1.99 -7.75
N THR A 90 -2.15 -1.57 -8.32
CA THR A 90 -2.85 -0.34 -7.93
C THR A 90 -3.40 -0.43 -6.49
N GLY A 91 -3.67 -1.63 -6.00
CA GLY A 91 -4.08 -1.90 -4.63
C GLY A 91 -3.02 -1.53 -3.59
N CYS A 92 -1.73 -1.71 -3.91
CA CYS A 92 -0.63 -1.24 -3.04
C CYS A 92 -0.60 0.29 -2.95
N GLU A 93 -0.82 1.00 -4.05
CA GLU A 93 -0.90 2.46 -4.07
C GLU A 93 -2.14 2.96 -3.30
N LEU A 94 -3.28 2.29 -3.47
CA LEU A 94 -4.50 2.60 -2.73
C LEU A 94 -4.32 2.38 -1.22
N PHE A 95 -3.61 1.33 -0.82
CA PHE A 95 -3.25 1.10 0.57
C PHE A 95 -2.46 2.29 1.14
N ALA A 96 -1.43 2.77 0.42
CA ALA A 96 -0.65 3.93 0.84
C ALA A 96 -1.50 5.20 0.99
N CYS A 97 -2.41 5.44 0.04
CA CYS A 97 -3.35 6.56 0.10
C CYS A 97 -4.28 6.46 1.32
N ARG A 98 -4.77 5.25 1.65
CA ARG A 98 -5.65 5.01 2.81
C ARG A 98 -4.95 5.20 4.13
N MET A 99 -3.71 4.70 4.27
CA MET A 99 -2.89 4.88 5.46
C MET A 99 -2.68 6.37 5.77
N ASN A 100 -2.41 7.16 4.73
CA ASN A 100 -2.15 8.60 4.85
C ASN A 100 -3.41 9.46 4.83
N LYS A 101 -4.59 8.87 4.58
CA LYS A 101 -5.87 9.59 4.38
C LYS A 101 -5.72 10.74 3.38
N MET A 102 -5.04 10.42 2.27
CA MET A 102 -4.61 11.40 1.28
C MET A 102 -4.85 10.85 -0.12
N ARG A 103 -5.32 11.69 -1.03
CA ARG A 103 -5.35 11.36 -2.45
C ARG A 103 -3.92 11.32 -3.02
N PRO A 104 -3.67 10.54 -4.06
CA PRO A 104 -2.37 10.57 -4.73
C PRO A 104 -2.18 11.92 -5.43
N GLN A 105 -0.94 12.20 -5.82
CA GLN A 105 -0.65 13.31 -6.72
C GLN A 105 -1.39 13.10 -8.05
N GLY A 106 -1.78 14.18 -8.73
CA GLY A 106 -2.59 14.10 -9.94
C GLY A 106 -1.97 13.27 -11.07
N ALA A 107 -0.63 13.30 -11.18
CA ALA A 107 0.12 12.47 -12.13
C ALA A 107 0.28 11.01 -11.71
N ALA A 108 0.02 10.68 -10.44
CA ALA A 108 0.10 9.34 -9.88
C ALA A 108 -1.28 8.67 -9.76
N TYR A 109 -2.34 9.31 -10.26
CA TYR A 109 -3.62 8.61 -10.44
C TYR A 109 -3.43 7.44 -11.41
N PRO A 110 -4.13 6.31 -11.20
CA PRO A 110 -4.10 5.21 -12.16
C PRO A 110 -4.71 5.64 -13.51
N LYS A 111 -4.32 4.95 -14.58
CA LYS A 111 -4.83 5.26 -15.93
C LYS A 111 -6.29 4.84 -16.09
N GLU A 112 -6.69 3.80 -15.37
CA GLU A 112 -8.02 3.23 -15.29
C GLU A 112 -8.91 4.17 -14.46
N ARG A 113 -9.72 4.98 -15.15
CA ARG A 113 -10.57 6.00 -14.51
C ARG A 113 -11.61 5.40 -13.58
N GLU A 114 -12.00 4.17 -13.84
CA GLU A 114 -12.91 3.39 -13.02
C GLU A 114 -12.38 3.22 -11.59
N LEU A 115 -11.06 3.22 -11.38
CA LEU A 115 -10.43 3.12 -10.06
C LEU A 115 -10.43 4.45 -9.29
N TRP A 116 -10.61 5.60 -9.95
CA TRP A 116 -10.36 6.92 -9.35
C TRP A 116 -11.22 7.19 -8.10
N HIS A 117 -12.46 6.73 -8.10
CA HIS A 117 -13.36 6.92 -6.97
C HIS A 117 -12.83 6.29 -5.67
N LEU A 118 -12.05 5.21 -5.76
CA LEU A 118 -11.40 4.58 -4.60
C LEU A 118 -10.33 5.51 -4.00
N PHE A 119 -9.55 6.17 -4.85
CA PHE A 119 -8.52 7.12 -4.45
C PHE A 119 -9.12 8.44 -3.96
N ASP A 120 -10.18 8.94 -4.62
CA ASP A 120 -10.88 10.16 -4.22
C ASP A 120 -11.48 10.05 -2.82
N ALA A 121 -11.86 8.85 -2.40
CA ALA A 121 -12.38 8.56 -1.07
C ALA A 121 -11.30 8.60 0.03
N CYS A 122 -10.01 8.59 -0.32
CA CYS A 122 -8.93 8.55 0.66
C CYS A 122 -8.70 9.89 1.36
N GLY A 123 -9.03 11.03 0.74
CA GLY A 123 -8.81 12.35 1.32
C GLY A 123 -9.44 13.49 0.52
N PRO A 124 -9.20 14.76 0.88
CA PRO A 124 -9.65 15.91 0.11
C PRO A 124 -8.92 16.01 -1.23
N GLU A 125 -9.52 16.74 -2.18
CA GLU A 125 -8.86 17.10 -3.44
C GLU A 125 -7.58 17.90 -3.15
N ARG A 126 -6.51 17.59 -3.90
CA ARG A 126 -5.22 18.26 -3.75
C ARG A 126 -5.16 19.52 -4.58
N GLU A 127 -4.67 20.60 -4.00
CA GLU A 127 -4.36 21.81 -4.75
C GLU A 127 -3.25 21.56 -5.77
N VAL A 128 -3.35 22.22 -6.93
CA VAL A 128 -2.29 22.18 -7.94
C VAL A 128 -1.17 23.12 -7.53
N GLY A 129 0.06 22.63 -7.51
CA GLY A 129 1.24 23.40 -7.12
C GLY A 129 2.54 22.62 -7.29
N THR A 130 3.64 23.13 -6.73
CA THR A 130 4.98 22.53 -6.90
C THR A 130 5.03 21.06 -6.47
N GLY A 131 4.36 20.70 -5.37
CA GLY A 131 4.28 19.33 -4.85
C GLY A 131 3.08 18.51 -5.36
N ASN A 132 2.37 19.00 -6.37
CA ASN A 132 1.29 18.31 -7.08
C ASN A 132 1.00 19.07 -8.40
N PRO A 133 1.86 18.94 -9.42
CA PRO A 133 1.84 19.85 -10.57
C PRO A 133 0.69 19.60 -11.56
N TYR A 134 -0.10 18.56 -11.35
CA TYR A 134 -1.11 18.07 -12.28
C TYR A 134 -2.44 17.83 -11.57
N LYS A 135 -3.55 17.99 -12.31
CA LYS A 135 -4.84 17.44 -11.89
C LYS A 135 -4.86 15.92 -12.09
N PRO A 136 -5.78 15.18 -11.44
CA PRO A 136 -5.94 13.75 -11.67
C PRO A 136 -5.97 13.39 -13.16
N GLY A 137 -5.06 12.52 -13.58
CA GLY A 137 -4.96 12.00 -14.95
C GLY A 137 -4.40 12.97 -16.00
N GLU A 138 -3.86 14.12 -15.60
CA GLU A 138 -3.02 14.93 -16.48
C GLU A 138 -1.61 14.33 -16.53
N TYR A 139 -1.25 13.76 -17.68
CA TYR A 139 0.07 13.21 -17.93
C TYR A 139 0.78 14.08 -18.97
N LYS A 140 2.04 14.48 -18.72
CA LYS A 140 2.90 14.93 -19.82
C LYS A 140 3.49 13.71 -20.48
N SER A 141 3.20 13.51 -21.77
CA SER A 141 4.05 12.68 -22.61
C SER A 141 5.46 13.29 -22.58
N ALA A 142 6.43 12.51 -22.11
CA ALA A 142 7.84 12.83 -22.28
C ALA A 142 8.21 12.87 -23.76
#